data_AF-A0A8I2FVA2-F1
#
_entry.id   AF-A0A8I2FVA2-F1
#
_cell.length_a   1.000
_cell.length_b   1.000
_cell.length_c   1.000
_cell.angle_alpha   90.00
_cell.angle_beta   90.00
_cell.angle_gamma   90.00
#
_symmetry.space_group_name_H-M   'P 1'
#
loop_
_entity.id
_entity.type
_entity.pdbx_description
1 polymer ?
#
loop_
_entity_poly.entity_id
_entity_poly.type
_entity_poly.pdbx_seq_one_letter_code
_entity_poly.pdbx_strand_id
1 'polypeptide(L)'
;YSPVRYRVEESAKKKIKPLVQPPKFFNDVQKLIIYQDYLWVLTSTVEKGKGVLVDVFTKEGKYIDNFYLPLPQLEKVNDIPRKPICLYKNFLFTVATDKDDQPVLIKYLIDLTSFKTSNMDYKFQRSYV
;
A
#
# COMPACT_ATOMS: atom_id res chain seq x y z
N TYR A 1 22.87 37.64 13.79
CA TYR A 1 21.45 37.38 13.49
C TYR A 1 20.75 37.03 14.80
N SER A 2 19.66 37.72 15.13
CA SER A 2 18.82 37.40 16.31
C SER A 2 17.47 36.84 15.82
N PRO A 3 16.92 35.77 16.42
CA PRO A 3 15.65 35.21 15.98
C PRO A 3 14.50 36.18 16.22
N VAL A 4 13.62 36.35 15.22
CA VAL A 4 12.36 37.09 15.39
C VAL A 4 11.43 36.28 16.29
N ARG A 5 10.96 36.87 17.40
CA ARG A 5 9.91 36.26 18.22
C ARG A 5 8.59 36.31 17.45
N TYR A 6 8.09 35.16 17.03
CA TYR A 6 6.72 35.05 16.54
C TYR A 6 5.77 35.06 17.74
N ARG A 7 4.75 35.93 17.68
CA ARG A 7 3.59 35.87 18.56
C ARG A 7 2.56 35.01 17.84
N VAL A 8 2.22 33.85 18.41
CA VAL A 8 1.03 33.11 17.98
C VAL A 8 -0.15 33.99 18.36
N GLU A 9 -0.77 34.64 17.39
CA GLU A 9 -2.14 35.03 17.62
C GLU A 9 -2.94 33.74 17.68
N GLU A 10 -3.53 33.50 18.84
CA GLU A 10 -4.39 32.35 19.11
C GLU A 10 -5.67 32.53 18.29
N SER A 11 -5.56 32.32 16.98
CA SER A 11 -6.72 32.30 16.10
C SER A 11 -7.64 31.22 16.66
N ALA A 12 -8.79 31.66 17.16
CA ALA A 12 -9.78 30.83 17.79
C ALA A 12 -9.92 29.55 16.96
N LYS A 13 -9.66 28.39 17.59
CA LYS A 13 -9.80 27.06 16.99
C LYS A 13 -11.24 26.88 16.52
N LYS A 14 -11.58 27.47 15.38
CA LYS A 14 -12.85 27.29 14.70
C LYS A 14 -12.81 25.82 14.32
N LYS A 15 -13.56 24.98 15.03
CA LYS A 15 -13.74 23.57 14.69
C LYS A 15 -14.17 23.55 13.23
N ILE A 16 -13.23 23.26 12.33
CA ILE A 16 -13.51 23.06 10.92
C ILE A 16 -14.37 21.79 10.92
N LYS A 17 -15.69 21.95 10.85
CA LYS A 17 -16.56 20.81 10.57
C LYS A 17 -16.06 20.25 9.25
N PRO A 18 -15.63 18.98 9.17
CA PRO A 18 -15.34 18.39 7.87
C PRO A 18 -16.61 18.52 7.03
N LEU A 19 -16.54 19.34 5.98
CA LEU A 19 -17.68 19.69 5.12
C LEU A 19 -18.15 18.53 4.26
N VAL A 20 -17.46 17.39 4.31
CA VAL A 20 -17.73 16.24 3.46
C VAL A 20 -17.86 15.03 4.38
N GLN A 21 -19.07 14.48 4.41
CA GLN A 21 -19.30 13.15 4.97
C GLN A 21 -18.38 12.18 4.22
N PRO A 22 -17.60 11.32 4.89
CA PRO A 22 -16.77 10.37 4.19
C PRO A 22 -17.66 9.56 3.23
N PRO A 23 -17.23 9.33 1.98
CA PRO A 23 -18.05 8.64 1.01
C PRO A 23 -18.40 7.25 1.56
N LYS A 24 -19.65 6.82 1.31
CA LYS A 24 -20.14 5.49 1.75
C LYS A 24 -19.36 4.34 1.10
N PHE A 25 -18.75 4.59 -0.05
CA PHE A 25 -18.01 3.62 -0.84
C PHE A 25 -16.63 4.18 -1.19
N PHE A 26 -15.65 3.30 -1.28
CA PHE A 26 -14.34 3.62 -1.82
C PHE A 26 -14.32 3.31 -3.32
N ASN A 27 -13.49 4.03 -4.08
CA ASN A 27 -13.13 3.56 -5.42
C ASN A 27 -12.48 2.19 -5.25
N ASP A 28 -12.81 1.21 -6.07
CA ASP A 28 -12.16 -0.08 -5.91
C ASP A 28 -10.68 -0.02 -6.31
N VAL A 29 -10.32 0.72 -7.36
CA VAL A 29 -8.92 0.92 -7.74
C VAL A 29 -8.26 1.94 -6.80
N GLN A 30 -7.39 1.46 -5.92
CA GLN A 30 -6.68 2.28 -4.95
C GLN A 30 -5.27 2.65 -5.40
N LYS A 31 -4.57 1.72 -6.07
CA LYS A 31 -3.20 1.93 -6.57
C LYS A 31 -2.88 1.01 -7.73
N LEU A 32 -2.14 1.53 -8.70
CA LEU A 32 -1.64 0.76 -9.84
C LEU A 32 -0.13 0.58 -9.72
N ILE A 33 0.32 -0.62 -10.02
CA ILE A 33 1.74 -0.99 -10.00
C ILE A 33 2.04 -1.79 -11.27
N ILE A 34 3.06 -1.37 -12.02
CA ILE A 34 3.55 -2.14 -13.16
C ILE A 34 4.70 -3.03 -12.67
N TYR A 35 4.57 -4.33 -12.88
CA TYR A 35 5.58 -5.32 -12.51
C TYR A 35 5.82 -6.28 -13.68
N GLN A 36 7.01 -6.17 -14.29
CA GLN A 36 7.34 -6.89 -15.53
C GLN A 36 6.27 -6.61 -16.62
N ASP A 37 5.65 -7.65 -17.17
CA ASP A 37 4.57 -7.54 -18.18
C ASP A 37 3.16 -7.50 -17.58
N TYR A 38 3.04 -7.35 -16.26
CA TYR A 38 1.78 -7.39 -15.53
C TYR A 38 1.42 -6.04 -14.90
N LEU A 39 0.13 -5.77 -14.86
CA LEU A 39 -0.47 -4.67 -14.12
C LEU A 39 -1.10 -5.22 -12.83
N TRP A 40 -0.57 -4.79 -11.69
CA TRP A 40 -1.12 -5.07 -10.37
C TRP A 40 -2.01 -3.92 -9.94
N VAL A 41 -3.25 -4.26 -9.59
CA VAL A 41 -4.28 -3.33 -9.16
C VAL A 41 -4.57 -3.61 -7.68
N LEU A 42 -4.10 -2.74 -6.79
CA LEU A 42 -4.48 -2.81 -5.38
C LEU A 42 -5.91 -2.30 -5.26
N THR A 43 -6.79 -3.16 -4.74
CA THR A 43 -8.22 -2.90 -4.64
C THR A 43 -8.59 -2.18 -3.33
N SER A 44 -9.86 -1.89 -3.12
CA SER A 44 -10.38 -1.38 -1.85
C SER A 44 -10.56 -2.48 -0.80
N THR A 45 -10.29 -3.74 -1.15
CA THR A 45 -10.48 -4.88 -0.26
C THR A 45 -9.25 -5.12 0.60
N VAL A 46 -9.39 -4.90 1.91
CA VAL A 46 -8.36 -5.19 2.92
C VAL A 46 -8.88 -6.27 3.85
N GLU A 47 -8.10 -7.34 4.01
CA GLU A 47 -8.38 -8.41 4.97
C GLU A 47 -7.31 -8.42 6.07
N LYS A 48 -7.77 -8.30 7.32
CA LYS A 48 -6.90 -8.29 8.50
C LYS A 48 -6.05 -9.57 8.55
N GLY A 49 -4.74 -9.40 8.59
CA GLY A 49 -3.78 -10.51 8.62
C GLY A 49 -3.34 -11.02 7.25
N LYS A 50 -4.10 -10.78 6.18
CA LYS A 50 -3.69 -11.10 4.80
C LYS A 50 -3.12 -9.91 4.05
N GLY A 51 -3.68 -8.71 4.25
CA GLY A 51 -3.28 -7.47 3.58
C GLY A 51 -4.32 -6.99 2.57
N VAL A 52 -3.86 -6.39 1.46
CA VAL A 52 -4.74 -5.86 0.40
C VAL A 52 -4.90 -6.88 -0.72
N LEU A 53 -6.11 -7.02 -1.26
CA LEU A 53 -6.35 -7.81 -2.46
C LEU A 53 -5.78 -7.08 -3.68
N VAL A 54 -4.96 -7.78 -4.45
CA VAL A 54 -4.35 -7.33 -5.70
C VAL A 54 -4.93 -8.15 -6.83
N ASP A 55 -5.58 -7.48 -7.77
CA ASP A 55 -5.96 -8.09 -9.05
C ASP A 55 -4.82 -7.93 -10.06
N VAL A 56 -4.58 -8.97 -10.84
CA VAL A 56 -3.46 -9.06 -11.79
C VAL A 56 -4.00 -9.12 -13.20
N PHE A 57 -3.53 -8.18 -14.02
CA PHE A 57 -3.89 -8.07 -15.42
C PHE A 57 -2.66 -8.20 -16.31
N THR A 58 -2.85 -8.66 -17.55
CA THR A 58 -1.85 -8.49 -18.60
C THR A 58 -1.71 -7.00 -18.94
N LYS A 59 -0.63 -6.62 -19.62
CA LYS A 59 -0.46 -5.25 -20.14
C LYS A 59 -1.57 -4.79 -21.10
N GLU A 60 -2.30 -5.71 -21.73
CA GLU A 60 -3.48 -5.43 -22.56
C GLU A 60 -4.78 -5.28 -21.74
N GLY A 61 -4.71 -5.42 -20.41
CA GLY A 61 -5.86 -5.28 -19.51
C GLY A 61 -6.71 -6.54 -19.35
N LYS A 62 -6.20 -7.73 -19.70
CA LYS A 62 -6.90 -9.00 -19.47
C LYS A 62 -6.66 -9.47 -18.04
N TYR A 63 -7.71 -9.75 -17.29
CA TYR A 63 -7.61 -10.34 -15.96
C TYR A 63 -6.95 -11.73 -16.03
N ILE A 64 -6.04 -12.02 -15.09
CA ILE A 64 -5.30 -13.28 -15.00
C ILE A 64 -5.60 -13.97 -13.68
N ASP A 65 -5.41 -13.27 -12.57
CA ASP A 65 -5.48 -13.84 -11.23
C ASP A 65 -5.65 -12.74 -10.17
N ASN A 66 -5.79 -13.12 -8.91
CA ASN A 66 -5.70 -12.23 -7.76
C ASN A 66 -4.94 -12.87 -6.59
N PHE A 67 -4.39 -12.02 -5.72
CA PHE A 67 -3.74 -12.49 -4.50
C PHE A 67 -3.78 -11.43 -3.40
N TYR A 68 -3.58 -11.84 -2.15
CA TYR A 68 -3.40 -10.89 -1.05
C TYR A 68 -1.94 -10.51 -0.91
N LEU A 69 -1.64 -9.21 -1.00
CA LEU A 69 -0.33 -8.65 -0.72
C LEU A 69 -0.24 -8.25 0.75
N PRO A 70 0.57 -8.92 1.58
CA PRO A 70 0.76 -8.54 2.96
C PRO A 70 1.53 -7.22 3.04
N LEU A 71 0.82 -6.13 3.36
CA LEU A 71 1.42 -4.83 3.65
C LEU A 71 1.42 -4.62 5.17
N PRO A 72 2.59 -4.39 5.79
CA PRO A 72 2.69 -4.20 7.23
C PRO A 72 1.90 -2.96 7.66
N GLN A 73 1.21 -3.01 8.80
CA GLN A 73 0.46 -1.86 9.33
C GLN A 73 -0.58 -1.28 8.34
N LEU A 74 -1.10 -2.11 7.44
CA LEU A 74 -2.25 -1.79 6.61
C LEU A 74 -3.50 -2.30 7.31
N GLU A 75 -4.32 -1.39 7.84
CA GLU A 75 -5.55 -1.77 8.55
C GLU A 75 -6.81 -1.35 7.79
N LYS A 76 -6.73 -0.26 7.01
CA LYS A 76 -7.87 0.36 6.34
C LYS A 76 -7.52 0.72 4.90
N VAL A 77 -8.56 0.87 4.08
CA VAL A 77 -8.45 1.27 2.67
C VAL A 77 -7.67 2.58 2.51
N ASN A 78 -7.92 3.56 3.38
CA ASN A 78 -7.24 4.86 3.37
C ASN A 78 -5.72 4.80 3.61
N ASP A 79 -5.20 3.67 4.09
CA ASP A 79 -3.77 3.48 4.29
C ASP A 79 -3.07 3.11 2.97
N ILE A 80 -3.80 2.54 2.00
CA ILE A 80 -3.25 2.02 0.73
C ILE A 80 -2.57 3.13 -0.09
N PRO A 81 -3.22 4.29 -0.37
CA PRO A 81 -2.60 5.32 -1.21
C PRO A 81 -1.32 5.90 -0.61
N ARG A 82 -1.23 5.89 0.73
CA ARG A 82 -0.08 6.42 1.49
C ARG A 82 1.02 5.40 1.66
N LYS A 83 0.78 4.11 1.38
CA LYS A 83 1.77 3.06 1.62
C LYS A 83 2.90 3.15 0.59
N PRO A 84 4.16 3.39 1.00
CA PRO A 84 5.29 3.36 0.08
C PRO A 84 5.47 1.94 -0.43
N ILE A 85 5.48 1.77 -1.76
CA ILE A 85 5.74 0.50 -2.40
C ILE A 85 6.69 0.78 -3.56
N CYS A 86 7.80 0.04 -3.59
CA CYS A 86 8.80 0.12 -4.65
C CYS A 86 9.12 -1.30 -5.12
N LEU A 87 9.30 -1.47 -6.43
CA LEU A 87 9.68 -2.74 -7.04
C LEU A 87 11.05 -2.61 -7.69
N TYR A 88 11.89 -3.61 -7.47
CA TYR A 88 13.16 -3.73 -8.19
C TYR A 88 13.52 -5.19 -8.40
N LYS A 89 13.72 -5.58 -9.67
CA LYS A 89 13.89 -6.97 -10.10
C LYS A 89 12.77 -7.82 -9.53
N ASN A 90 13.05 -8.82 -8.69
CA ASN A 90 12.06 -9.71 -8.11
C ASN A 90 11.76 -9.37 -6.65
N PHE A 91 11.93 -8.10 -6.26
CA PHE A 91 11.72 -7.68 -4.88
C PHE A 91 10.70 -6.55 -4.79
N LEU A 92 9.82 -6.65 -3.80
CA LEU A 92 8.96 -5.58 -3.33
C LEU A 92 9.52 -5.01 -2.03
N PHE A 93 9.64 -3.70 -2.00
CA PHE A 93 10.07 -2.94 -0.84
C PHE A 93 8.90 -2.07 -0.35
N THR A 94 8.71 -2.05 0.97
CA THR A 94 7.76 -1.17 1.66
C THR A 94 8.36 -0.74 2.99
N VAL A 95 7.76 0.26 3.62
CA VAL A 95 8.16 0.72 4.95
C VAL A 95 7.13 0.28 5.99
N ALA A 96 7.59 -0.03 7.19
CA ALA A 96 6.79 -0.12 8.41
C ALA A 96 7.46 0.69 9.51
N THR A 97 6.84 0.79 10.68
CA THR A 97 7.53 1.23 11.90
C THR A 97 7.77 0.07 12.85
N ASP A 98 8.84 0.14 13.63
CA ASP A 98 9.13 -0.80 14.72
C ASP A 98 8.44 -0.39 16.03
N LYS A 99 8.86 -0.97 17.16
CA LYS A 99 8.27 -0.69 18.48
C LYS A 99 8.57 0.72 18.98
N ASP A 100 9.63 1.35 18.50
CA ASP A 100 10.10 2.69 18.89
C ASP A 100 9.68 3.75 17.86
N ASP A 101 8.70 3.41 17.01
CA ASP A 101 8.16 4.21 15.91
C ASP A 101 9.22 4.62 14.86
N GLN A 102 10.32 3.87 14.78
CA GLN A 102 11.36 4.11 13.78
C GLN A 102 10.99 3.43 12.46
N PRO A 103 11.19 4.10 11.31
CA PRO A 103 10.90 3.49 10.01
C PRO A 103 11.88 2.35 9.72
N VAL A 104 11.33 1.19 9.40
CA VAL A 104 12.06 -0.01 9.00
C VAL A 104 11.71 -0.40 7.57
N LEU A 105 12.74 -0.75 6.78
CA LEU A 105 12.57 -1.24 5.42
C LEU A 105 12.18 -2.71 5.46
N ILE A 106 11.08 -3.04 4.78
CA ILE A 106 10.63 -4.41 4.58
C ILE A 106 10.90 -4.80 3.14
N LYS A 107 11.59 -5.92 2.97
CA LYS A 107 11.86 -6.54 1.67
C LYS A 107 11.10 -7.85 1.56
N TYR A 108 10.37 -8.01 0.46
CA TYR A 108 9.75 -9.25 0.06
C TYR A 108 10.39 -9.75 -1.23
N LEU A 109 10.78 -11.02 -1.28
CA LEU A 109 11.02 -11.72 -2.55
C LEU A 109 9.66 -12.01 -3.21
N ILE A 110 9.54 -11.70 -4.49
CA ILE A 110 8.42 -12.09 -5.33
C ILE A 110 8.86 -13.31 -6.11
N ASP A 111 8.32 -14.46 -5.72
CA ASP A 111 8.48 -15.69 -6.48
C ASP A 111 7.28 -15.89 -7.39
N LEU A 112 7.51 -15.98 -8.71
CA LEU A 112 6.49 -16.26 -9.74
C LEU A 112 6.64 -17.69 -10.31
N THR A 113 7.39 -18.58 -9.66
CA THR A 113 7.89 -19.81 -10.31
C THR A 113 6.90 -20.96 -10.51
N SER A 114 5.64 -20.90 -10.08
CA SER A 114 4.69 -21.99 -10.38
C SER A 114 3.46 -21.53 -11.16
N PHE A 115 3.55 -21.69 -12.49
CA PHE A 115 2.40 -22.08 -13.31
C PHE A 115 2.12 -23.56 -13.03
N LYS A 116 1.45 -23.88 -11.94
CA LYS A 116 0.77 -25.17 -11.84
C LYS A 116 -0.71 -24.89 -11.92
N THR A 117 -1.28 -25.22 -13.08
CA THR A 117 -2.73 -25.22 -13.35
C THR A 117 -3.40 -23.87 -13.07
N SER A 118 -3.45 -23.02 -14.11
CA SER A 118 -4.31 -21.82 -14.20
C SER A 118 -4.19 -20.72 -13.12
N ASN A 119 -3.39 -20.90 -12.07
CA ASN A 119 -3.22 -19.93 -10.97
C ASN A 119 -1.72 -19.66 -10.73
N MET A 120 -1.39 -18.42 -10.33
CA MET A 120 -0.04 -18.00 -9.91
C MET A 120 0.12 -18.17 -8.39
N ASP A 121 1.14 -18.90 -7.95
CA ASP A 121 1.50 -18.92 -6.53
C ASP A 121 2.39 -17.71 -6.18
N TYR A 122 1.86 -16.79 -5.37
CA TYR A 122 2.65 -15.66 -4.84
C TYR A 122 3.17 -15.99 -3.44
N LYS A 123 4.50 -16.14 -3.32
CA LYS A 123 5.16 -16.29 -2.01
C LYS A 123 5.95 -15.04 -1.67
N PHE A 124 5.68 -14.48 -0.50
CA PHE A 124 6.37 -13.30 0.03
C PHE A 124 7.24 -13.71 1.22
N GLN A 125 8.55 -13.84 1.00
CA GLN A 125 9.48 -14.06 2.11
C GLN A 125 9.95 -12.72 2.66
N ARG A 126 9.62 -12.43 3.92
CA ARG A 126 9.97 -11.20 4.62
C ARG A 126 11.40 -11.27 5.15
N SER A 127 12.20 -10.26 4.87
CA SER A 127 13.51 -10.03 5.51
C SER A 127 13.63 -8.58 5.96
N TYR A 128 14.33 -8.36 7.08
CA TYR A 128 14.75 -7.03 7.53
C TYR A 128 16.10 -6.70 6.89
N VAL A 129 16.25 -5.46 6.42
CA VAL A 129 17.50 -4.92 5.87
C VAL A 129 17.97 -3.78 6.76
#